data_AF-A0A9E4KBW4-F1
#
_entry.id   AF-A0A9E4KBW4-F1
#
_cell.length_a   1.000
_cell.length_b   1.000
_cell.length_c   1.000
_cell.angle_alpha   90.00
_cell.angle_beta   90.00
_cell.angle_gamma   90.00
#
_symmetry.space_group_name_H-M   'P 1'
#
loop_
_entity.id
_entity.type
_entity.pdbx_description
1 polymer ?
#
loop_
_entity_poly.entity_id
_entity_poly.type
_entity_poly.pdbx_seq_one_letter_code
_entity_poly.pdbx_strand_id
1 'polypeptide(L)' 'MRIESHDKDVLKECLLSSEDKLIELILNYAERQHYTKYTSTLKEAWRRSIDGLSQSIIATLEQSDQVPELGP' A
#
# COMPACT_ATOMS: atom_id res chain seq x y z
N MET A 1 -9.48 -10.94 -15.60
CA MET A 1 -10.61 -10.38 -14.82
C MET A 1 -10.64 -8.87 -15.07
N ARG A 2 -11.79 -8.29 -15.40
CA ARG A 2 -11.95 -6.82 -15.52
C ARG A 2 -12.45 -6.25 -14.21
N ILE A 3 -11.95 -5.07 -13.84
CA ILE A 3 -12.34 -4.33 -12.63
C ILE A 3 -13.37 -3.29 -13.05
N GLU A 4 -14.53 -3.27 -12.41
CA GLU A 4 -15.57 -2.28 -12.66
C GLU A 4 -15.19 -0.91 -12.04
N SER A 5 -15.73 0.18 -12.57
CA SER A 5 -15.41 1.54 -12.07
C SER A 5 -15.70 1.69 -10.57
N HIS A 6 -16.80 1.12 -10.09
CA HIS A 6 -17.16 1.18 -8.68
C HIS A 6 -16.12 0.48 -7.79
N ASP A 7 -15.61 -0.68 -8.22
CA ASP A 7 -14.61 -1.44 -7.46
C ASP A 7 -13.28 -0.68 -7.36
N LYS A 8 -12.92 0.08 -8.41
CA LYS A 8 -11.74 0.95 -8.40
C LYS A 8 -11.86 2.05 -7.36
N ASP A 9 -13.02 2.69 -7.27
CA ASP A 9 -13.28 3.76 -6.30
C ASP A 9 -13.23 3.22 -4.87
N VAL A 10 -13.85 2.06 -4.62
CA VAL A 10 -13.83 1.37 -3.33
C VAL A 10 -12.39 1.00 -2.93
N LEU A 11 -11.59 0.47 -3.86
CA LEU A 11 -10.19 0.13 -3.59
C LEU A 11 -9.34 1.38 -3.31
N LYS A 12 -9.55 2.46 -4.08
CA LYS A 12 -8.86 3.75 -3.88
C LYS A 12 -9.14 4.33 -2.50
N GLU A 13 -10.41 4.33 -2.09
CA GLU A 13 -10.81 4.78 -0.75
C GLU A 13 -10.21 3.90 0.35
N CYS A 14 -10.24 2.58 0.16
CA CYS A 14 -9.65 1.62 1.10
C CYS A 14 -8.13 1.83 1.29
N LEU A 15 -7.39 2.04 0.20
CA LEU A 15 -5.95 2.31 0.26
C LEU A 15 -5.65 3.58 1.06
N LEU A 16 -6.28 4.70 0.67
CA LEU A 16 -6.01 6.00 1.27
C LEU A 16 -6.45 6.07 2.75
N SER A 17 -7.56 5.43 3.11
CA SER A 17 -8.05 5.40 4.49
C SER A 17 -7.28 4.45 5.41
N SER A 18 -6.48 3.53 4.85
CA SER A 18 -5.77 2.50 5.63
C SER A 18 -4.27 2.75 5.79
N GLU A 19 -3.71 3.81 5.22
CA GLU A 19 -2.25 4.06 5.22
C GLU A 19 -1.63 4.10 6.63
N ASP A 20 -2.25 4.84 7.56
CA ASP A 20 -1.76 4.90 8.94
C ASP A 20 -1.78 3.53 9.62
N LYS A 21 -2.82 2.73 9.34
CA LYS A 21 -2.93 1.35 9.84
C LYS A 21 -1.86 0.45 9.24
N LEU A 22 -1.56 0.59 7.94
CA LEU A 22 -0.49 -0.17 7.28
C LEU A 22 0.88 0.15 7.88
N ILE A 23 1.16 1.43 8.17
CA ILE A 23 2.40 1.85 8.83
C ILE A 23 2.53 1.19 10.20
N GLU A 24 1.46 1.16 10.98
CA GLU A 24 1.47 0.51 12.29
C GLU A 24 1.69 -1.01 12.16
N LEU A 25 1.08 -1.67 11.19
CA LEU A 25 1.28 -3.10 10.94
C LEU A 25 2.73 -3.40 10.55
N ILE A 26 3.33 -2.57 9.69
CA ILE A 26 4.73 -2.72 9.25
C ILE A 26 5.69 -2.54 10.43
N LEU A 27 5.49 -1.52 11.25
CA LEU A 27 6.32 -1.27 12.43
C LEU A 27 6.22 -2.41 13.44
N ASN A 28 5.00 -2.86 13.75
CA ASN A 28 4.77 -4.01 14.62
C ASN A 28 5.43 -5.27 14.07
N TYR A 29 5.34 -5.50 12.76
CA TYR A 29 6.00 -6.63 12.12
C TYR A 29 7.53 -6.52 12.20
N ALA A 30 8.09 -5.35 11.90
CA ALA A 30 9.51 -5.11 11.97
C ALA A 30 10.06 -5.30 13.40
N GLU A 31 9.32 -4.90 14.42
CA GLU A 31 9.66 -5.14 15.82
C GLU A 31 9.66 -6.64 16.15
N ARG A 32 8.58 -7.34 15.81
CA ARG A 32 8.42 -8.78 16.06
C ARG A 32 9.47 -9.64 15.36
N GLN A 33 9.97 -9.20 14.20
CA GLN A 33 10.99 -9.90 13.43
C GLN A 33 12.41 -9.38 13.69
N HIS A 34 12.59 -8.46 14.64
CA HIS A 34 13.87 -7.81 14.93
C HIS A 34 14.50 -7.13 13.71
N TYR A 35 13.69 -6.61 12.78
CA TYR A 35 14.14 -5.82 11.64
C TYR A 35 14.38 -4.35 11.98
N THR A 36 13.94 -3.89 13.16
CA THR A 36 14.19 -2.51 13.64
C THR A 36 15.67 -2.14 13.74
N LYS A 37 16.58 -3.11 13.74
CA LYS A 37 18.04 -2.88 13.62
C LYS A 37 18.49 -2.43 12.22
N TYR A 38 17.65 -2.59 11.20
CA TYR A 38 17.96 -2.32 9.79
C TYR A 38 17.08 -1.25 9.16
N THR A 39 16.02 -0.83 9.84
CA THR A 39 15.05 0.14 9.31
C THR A 39 14.60 1.11 10.39
N SER A 40 14.14 2.28 9.97
CA SER A 40 13.62 3.31 10.88
C SER A 40 12.38 2.82 11.62
N THR A 41 12.28 3.13 12.91
CA THR A 41 11.06 2.94 13.71
C THR A 41 10.14 4.17 13.68
N LEU A 42 10.56 5.25 13.01
CA LEU A 42 9.78 6.48 12.90
C LEU A 42 8.66 6.31 11.88
N LYS A 43 7.41 6.54 12.29
CA LYS A 43 6.23 6.51 11.40
C LYS A 43 6.42 7.38 10.14
N GLU A 44 7.01 8.57 10.28
CA GLU A 44 7.25 9.48 9.14
C GLU A 44 8.12 8.88 8.04
N ALA A 45 9.09 8.03 8.39
CA ALA A 45 9.95 7.39 7.40
C ALA A 45 9.15 6.43 6.49
N TRP A 46 8.12 5.80 7.05
CA TRP A 46 7.25 4.86 6.33
C TRP A 46 6.10 5.55 5.61
N ARG A 47 5.62 6.70 6.08
CA ARG A 47 4.55 7.47 5.41
C ARG A 47 4.86 7.72 3.95
N ARG A 48 6.07 8.21 3.65
CA ARG A 48 6.47 8.46 2.26
C ARG A 48 6.49 7.18 1.41
N SER A 49 6.95 6.06 1.98
CA SER A 49 6.97 4.78 1.27
C SER A 49 5.57 4.25 1.01
N ILE A 50 4.65 4.41 1.96
CA ILE A 50 3.26 3.96 1.84
C ILE A 50 2.46 4.84 0.89
N ASP A 51 2.55 6.16 1.01
CA ASP A 51 1.95 7.09 0.04
C ASP A 51 2.42 6.78 -1.38
N GLY A 52 3.74 6.65 -1.60
CA GLY A 52 4.28 6.30 -2.92
C GLY A 52 3.75 4.98 -3.48
N LEU A 53 3.56 3.96 -2.63
CA LEU A 53 2.96 2.68 -3.02
C LEU A 53 1.47 2.84 -3.37
N SER A 54 0.70 3.51 -2.51
CA SER A 54 -0.72 3.79 -2.74
C SER A 54 -0.94 4.53 -4.05
N GLN A 55 -0.17 5.60 -4.30
CA GLN A 55 -0.25 6.36 -5.55
C GLN A 55 0.10 5.50 -6.76
N SER A 56 1.09 4.62 -6.66
CA SER A 56 1.47 3.73 -7.77
C SER A 56 0.34 2.74 -8.12
N ILE A 57 -0.34 2.21 -7.10
CA ILE A 57 -1.49 1.30 -7.30
C ILE A 57 -2.65 2.08 -7.92
N ILE A 58 -2.98 3.26 -7.39
CA ILE A 58 -4.06 4.13 -7.91
C ILE A 58 -3.79 4.50 -9.37
N ALA A 59 -2.57 4.93 -9.71
CA ALA A 59 -2.19 5.26 -11.08
C ALA A 59 -2.33 4.06 -12.02
N THR A 60 -2.07 2.84 -11.54
CA THR A 60 -2.26 1.61 -12.32
C THR A 60 -3.75 1.34 -12.58
N LEU A 61 -4.60 1.53 -11.56
CA LEU A 61 -6.05 1.40 -11.69
C LEU A 61 -6.64 2.42 -12.67
N GLU A 62 -6.06 3.62 -12.77
CA GLU A 62 -6.51 4.66 -13.70
C GLU A 62 -6.09 4.36 -15.15
N GLN A 63 -5.02 3.58 -15.35
CA GLN A 63 -4.48 3.25 -16.68
C GLN A 63 -5.04 1.95 -17.28
N SER A 64 -5.57 1.03 -16.46
CA SER A 64 -6.04 -0.28 -16.92
C SER A 64 -7.25 -0.77 -16.13
N ASP A 65 -8.23 -1.35 -16.83
CA ASP A 65 -9.33 -2.12 -16.21
C ASP A 65 -8.96 -3.59 -15.99
N GLN A 66 -7.80 -4.03 -16.47
CA GLN A 66 -7.34 -5.40 -16.29
C GLN A 66 -6.52 -5.52 -15.00
N VAL A 67 -6.85 -6.53 -14.20
CA VAL A 67 -6.01 -6.94 -13.08
C VAL A 67 -4.63 -7.32 -13.62
N PRO A 68 -3.54 -6.67 -13.16
CA PRO A 68 -2.19 -7.04 -13.57
C PRO A 68 -1.88 -8.49 -13.17
N GLU A 69 -1.32 -9.26 -14.09
CA GLU A 69 -0.78 -10.58 -13.78
C GLU A 69 0.50 -10.41 -12.94
N LEU A 70 0.53 -11.00 -11.75
CA LEU A 70 1.69 -10.99 -10.85
C LEU A 70 2.35 -12.38 -10.89
N GLY A 71 3.01 -12.68 -12.02
CA GLY A 71 3.80 -13.89 -12.21
C GLY A 71 5.29 -13.66 -11.90
N PRO A 72 6.08 -14.75 -11.67
CA PRO A 72 7.53 -14.67 -11.65
C PRO A 72 8.12 -14.17 -12.98
#